data_AF-A0A1J5BSS8-F1
#
_entry.id   AF-A0A1J5BSS8-F1
#
_cell.length_a   1.000
_cell.length_b   1.000
_cell.length_c   1.000
_cell.angle_alpha   90.00
_cell.angle_beta   90.00
_cell.angle_gamma   90.00
#
_symmetry.space_group_name_H-M   'P 1'
#
loop_
_entity.id
_entity.type
_entity.pdbx_description
1 polymer ?
#
loop_
_entity_poly.entity_id
_entity_poly.type
_entity_poly.pdbx_seq_one_letter_code
_entity_poly.pdbx_strand_id
1 'polypeptide(L)'
;MSGSQQFPVMRVLVLMALSANAQAAVQGPPGSGMLGTMHDFSGEGYLVPVSGLQVGICSICHTPHSAITTSLLWNQKLTTATYTWGDASETHGGTPLPSSAHLGPSTKCLSCHDGSVAVGDTAVYYGMIGGKGAPGDTWDMGTLTVRLGAGGYGVGHVPSGSTVGDMSGNHPIAIPYPLNNSVGIYNNVRTGSRVDLTEFVANPNAPSHGIKLYTDDGTGKVSPGSAAGITGIECTSCHDPHNKATVDTPFLRGMNTGSTVGSGYLCLQCHIK
;
A
#
# COMPACT_ATOMS: atom_id res chain seq x y z
N MET A 1 -60.98 62.31 5.62
CA MET A 1 -60.08 61.83 4.56
C MET A 1 -58.74 61.49 5.20
N SER A 2 -58.62 60.26 5.71
CA SER A 2 -57.36 59.69 6.20
C SER A 2 -57.27 58.32 5.52
N GLY A 3 -56.37 58.21 4.55
CA GLY A 3 -56.22 57.06 3.66
C GLY A 3 -54.90 56.36 3.95
N SER A 4 -55.01 55.07 4.26
CA SER A 4 -53.96 54.10 4.51
C SER A 4 -53.13 53.78 3.28
N GLN A 5 -51.82 53.55 3.46
CA GLN A 5 -51.02 52.64 2.64
C GLN A 5 -50.00 51.94 3.55
N GLN A 6 -50.22 50.65 3.77
CA GLN A 6 -49.30 49.73 4.45
C GLN A 6 -48.28 49.25 3.41
N PHE A 7 -46.98 49.27 3.73
CA PHE A 7 -45.97 48.55 2.97
C PHE A 7 -45.52 47.30 3.75
N PRO A 8 -45.53 46.11 3.13
CA PRO A 8 -45.26 44.86 3.83
C PRO A 8 -43.76 44.70 4.11
N VAL A 9 -43.44 44.33 5.34
CA VAL A 9 -42.10 43.89 5.74
C VAL A 9 -41.87 42.50 5.14
N MET A 10 -41.29 42.44 3.94
CA MET A 10 -40.85 41.19 3.35
C MET A 10 -39.54 40.77 4.03
N ARG A 11 -39.66 39.89 5.04
CA ARG A 11 -38.53 39.18 5.64
C ARG A 11 -37.90 38.28 4.56
N VAL A 12 -36.78 38.72 4.00
CA VAL A 12 -35.91 37.87 3.18
C VAL A 12 -35.11 36.98 4.14
N LEU A 13 -35.66 35.81 4.46
CA LEU A 13 -34.90 34.70 5.03
C LEU A 13 -34.13 34.04 3.89
N VAL A 14 -32.87 34.44 3.71
CA VAL A 14 -31.91 33.70 2.87
C VAL A 14 -31.59 32.40 3.60
N LEU A 15 -32.30 31.33 3.27
CA LEU A 15 -31.90 29.96 3.58
C LEU A 15 -30.64 29.63 2.76
N MET A 16 -29.47 29.92 3.31
CA MET A 16 -28.22 29.28 2.86
C MET A 16 -28.27 27.82 3.30
N ALA A 17 -28.88 26.96 2.48
CA ALA A 17 -28.62 25.54 2.54
C ALA A 17 -27.19 25.32 2.03
N LEU A 18 -26.20 25.33 2.94
CA LEU A 18 -24.91 24.72 2.65
C LEU A 18 -25.16 23.21 2.53
N SER A 19 -25.37 22.74 1.31
CA SER A 19 -25.22 21.33 0.98
C SER A 19 -23.73 21.00 1.11
N ALA A 20 -23.31 20.61 2.30
CA ALA A 20 -22.09 19.87 2.49
C ALA A 20 -22.27 18.53 1.76
N ASN A 21 -21.91 18.48 0.48
CA ASN A 21 -21.65 17.23 -0.20
C ASN A 21 -20.37 16.66 0.41
N ALA A 22 -20.51 16.02 1.57
CA ALA A 22 -19.53 15.05 2.01
C ALA A 22 -19.54 13.95 0.94
N GLN A 23 -18.67 14.07 -0.05
CA GLN A 23 -18.33 12.98 -0.95
C GLN A 23 -17.67 11.92 -0.06
N ALA A 24 -18.50 11.06 0.53
CA ALA A 24 -18.03 9.78 0.99
C ALA A 24 -17.45 9.10 -0.26
N ALA A 25 -16.12 9.03 -0.34
CA ALA A 25 -15.44 8.31 -1.40
C ALA A 25 -15.96 6.86 -1.35
N VAL A 26 -16.87 6.53 -2.26
CA VAL A 26 -17.37 5.17 -2.44
C VAL A 26 -16.17 4.39 -2.93
N GLN A 27 -15.55 3.60 -2.04
CA GLN A 27 -14.52 2.65 -2.45
C GLN A 27 -15.14 1.79 -3.56
N GLY A 28 -14.47 1.71 -4.71
CA GLY A 28 -14.94 0.90 -5.83
C GLY A 28 -15.19 -0.54 -5.39
N PRO A 29 -16.13 -1.27 -6.05
CA PRO A 29 -16.35 -2.68 -5.73
C PRO A 29 -15.04 -3.47 -5.93
N PRO A 30 -14.82 -4.56 -5.18
CA PRO A 30 -13.60 -5.35 -5.32
C PRO A 30 -13.31 -5.72 -6.78
N GLY A 31 -12.03 -5.65 -7.16
CA GLY A 31 -11.59 -5.84 -8.54
C GLY A 31 -11.55 -4.56 -9.37
N SER A 32 -12.04 -3.41 -8.87
CA SER A 32 -11.91 -2.11 -9.55
C SER A 32 -10.47 -1.56 -9.59
N GLY A 33 -9.54 -2.18 -8.87
CA GLY A 33 -8.17 -1.66 -8.70
C GLY A 33 -8.19 -0.33 -7.95
N MET A 34 -7.23 0.55 -8.25
CA MET A 34 -7.06 1.81 -7.53
C MET A 34 -8.18 2.85 -7.71
N LEU A 35 -9.05 2.75 -8.73
CA LEU A 35 -10.01 3.81 -9.06
C LEU A 35 -11.01 4.05 -7.91
N GLY A 36 -11.16 5.31 -7.49
CA GLY A 36 -12.05 5.71 -6.37
C GLY A 36 -11.55 5.32 -4.98
N THR A 37 -10.33 4.78 -4.87
CA THR A 37 -9.73 4.41 -3.59
C THR A 37 -8.82 5.51 -3.02
N MET A 38 -8.26 5.28 -1.84
CA MET A 38 -7.20 6.13 -1.28
C MET A 38 -5.88 6.10 -2.06
N HIS A 39 -5.72 5.16 -3.00
CA HIS A 39 -4.60 5.12 -3.96
C HIS A 39 -4.97 5.67 -5.34
N ASP A 40 -6.15 6.28 -5.48
CA ASP A 40 -6.50 7.08 -6.64
C ASP A 40 -5.99 8.50 -6.48
N PHE A 41 -4.89 8.81 -7.16
CA PHE A 41 -4.29 10.15 -7.17
C PHE A 41 -4.75 10.98 -8.37
N SER A 42 -5.60 10.43 -9.23
CA SER A 42 -6.03 11.08 -10.47
C SER A 42 -7.11 12.14 -10.26
N GLY A 43 -7.07 12.90 -9.16
CA GLY A 43 -7.95 14.05 -8.93
C GLY A 43 -9.43 13.72 -8.67
N GLU A 44 -9.90 12.53 -9.06
CA GLU A 44 -11.24 11.97 -8.77
C GLU A 44 -11.26 11.14 -7.47
N GLY A 45 -10.10 10.91 -6.87
CA GLY A 45 -9.90 10.13 -5.66
C GLY A 45 -9.85 10.93 -4.36
N TYR A 46 -9.51 10.25 -3.26
CA TYR A 46 -9.49 10.87 -1.91
C TYR A 46 -8.37 11.89 -1.72
N LEU A 47 -7.27 11.78 -2.49
CA LEU A 47 -6.11 12.66 -2.41
C LEU A 47 -5.95 13.42 -3.72
N VAL A 48 -6.22 14.72 -3.69
CA VAL A 48 -5.98 15.63 -4.82
C VAL A 48 -4.58 16.20 -4.71
N PRO A 49 -3.81 16.26 -5.82
CA PRO A 49 -2.53 16.94 -5.81
C PRO A 49 -2.59 18.38 -5.34
N VAL A 50 -1.71 18.73 -4.38
CA VAL A 50 -1.62 20.09 -3.79
C VAL A 50 -1.37 21.16 -4.86
N SER A 51 -0.72 20.78 -5.96
CA SER A 51 -0.46 21.63 -7.13
C SER A 51 -1.67 21.81 -8.06
N GLY A 52 -2.79 21.11 -7.82
CA GLY A 52 -3.92 21.03 -8.77
C GLY A 52 -3.60 20.26 -10.05
N LEU A 53 -2.41 19.63 -10.12
CA LEU A 53 -1.92 18.95 -11.31
C LEU A 53 -2.52 17.55 -11.40
N GLN A 54 -3.28 17.34 -12.46
CA GLN A 54 -3.90 16.06 -12.78
C GLN A 54 -2.83 15.01 -13.11
N VAL A 55 -2.68 13.98 -12.26
CA VAL A 55 -1.83 12.82 -12.55
C VAL A 55 -2.67 11.64 -13.07
N GLY A 56 -2.06 10.74 -13.82
CA GLY A 56 -2.70 9.47 -14.16
C GLY A 56 -2.71 8.52 -12.95
N ILE A 57 -3.70 7.64 -12.87
CA ILE A 57 -3.85 6.67 -11.76
C ILE A 57 -2.61 5.76 -11.59
N CYS A 58 -1.86 5.50 -12.66
CA CYS A 58 -0.63 4.72 -12.63
C CYS A 58 0.63 5.57 -12.43
N SER A 59 0.55 6.89 -12.68
CA SER A 59 1.71 7.76 -12.86
C SER A 59 2.53 7.98 -11.59
N ILE A 60 1.90 7.84 -10.43
CA ILE A 60 2.57 7.89 -9.14
C ILE A 60 3.57 6.73 -8.96
N CYS A 61 3.21 5.55 -9.49
CA CYS A 61 4.02 4.33 -9.39
C CYS A 61 4.92 4.14 -10.62
N HIS A 62 4.45 4.52 -11.80
CA HIS A 62 5.06 4.18 -13.09
C HIS A 62 5.16 5.40 -14.01
N THR A 63 6.31 5.62 -14.65
CA THR A 63 6.48 6.64 -15.70
C THR A 63 7.29 6.08 -16.88
N PRO A 64 6.83 6.25 -18.14
CA PRO A 64 7.59 5.77 -19.29
C PRO A 64 8.91 6.52 -19.51
N HIS A 65 9.01 7.77 -19.05
CA HIS A 65 10.22 8.58 -19.19
C HIS A 65 10.70 9.08 -17.84
N SER A 66 12.03 9.06 -17.65
CA SER A 66 12.72 9.49 -16.44
C SER A 66 12.27 8.75 -15.18
N ALA A 67 11.92 7.46 -15.32
CA ALA A 67 11.70 6.59 -14.16
C ALA A 67 12.95 6.53 -13.30
N ILE A 68 12.78 6.48 -11.97
CA ILE A 68 13.87 6.26 -11.02
C ILE A 68 14.59 4.95 -11.32
N THR A 69 13.84 3.93 -11.75
CA THR A 69 14.42 2.66 -12.21
C THR A 69 13.72 2.19 -13.48
N THR A 70 14.46 1.54 -14.38
CA THR A 70 13.88 0.88 -15.56
C THR A 70 13.07 -0.36 -15.19
N SER A 71 13.31 -0.96 -14.01
CA SER A 71 12.51 -2.06 -13.49
C SER A 71 11.07 -1.60 -13.23
N LEU A 72 10.13 -2.14 -14.00
CA LEU A 72 8.72 -1.75 -13.99
C LEU A 72 8.48 -0.26 -14.25
N LEU A 73 9.45 0.48 -14.81
CA LEU A 73 9.33 1.92 -15.04
C LEU A 73 8.99 2.70 -13.74
N TRP A 74 9.54 2.28 -12.61
CA TRP A 74 9.15 2.78 -11.29
C TRP A 74 9.48 4.26 -11.08
N ASN A 75 8.48 5.05 -10.66
CA ASN A 75 8.55 6.51 -10.58
C ASN A 75 8.72 7.08 -9.17
N GLN A 76 8.36 6.34 -8.11
CA GLN A 76 8.37 6.82 -6.71
C GLN A 76 9.72 6.54 -6.02
N LYS A 77 10.20 7.44 -5.17
CA LYS A 77 11.45 7.23 -4.43
C LYS A 77 11.35 5.98 -3.56
N LEU A 78 12.37 5.12 -3.65
CA LEU A 78 12.45 3.94 -2.80
C LEU A 78 12.84 4.33 -1.38
N THR A 79 12.13 3.79 -0.39
CA THR A 79 12.57 3.90 1.00
C THR A 79 13.93 3.23 1.18
N THR A 80 14.75 3.84 2.04
CA THR A 80 15.99 3.25 2.58
C THR A 80 15.90 3.06 4.10
N ALA A 81 14.71 3.25 4.67
CA ALA A 81 14.49 3.11 6.10
C ALA A 81 14.49 1.62 6.47
N THR A 82 15.12 1.29 7.59
CA THR A 82 14.92 0.01 8.25
C THR A 82 13.68 0.09 9.11
N TYR A 83 12.82 -0.91 9.02
CA TYR A 83 11.64 -0.99 9.86
C TYR A 83 11.88 -1.86 11.10
N THR A 84 11.07 -1.63 12.12
CA THR A 84 11.01 -2.38 13.37
C THR A 84 9.64 -2.98 13.54
N TRP A 85 9.52 -4.07 14.26
CA TRP A 85 8.21 -4.69 14.51
C TRP A 85 7.57 -4.21 15.81
N GLY A 86 8.29 -3.49 16.68
CA GLY A 86 7.80 -2.81 17.89
C GLY A 86 7.16 -3.69 18.99
N ASP A 87 6.36 -4.68 18.60
CA ASP A 87 5.63 -5.64 19.43
C ASP A 87 6.31 -7.02 19.54
N ALA A 88 7.17 -7.38 18.57
CA ALA A 88 7.86 -8.67 18.52
C ALA A 88 9.21 -8.58 17.79
N SER A 89 10.08 -9.57 18.01
CA SER A 89 11.33 -9.77 17.24
C SER A 89 11.34 -11.04 16.40
N GLU A 90 10.42 -11.98 16.69
CA GLU A 90 10.23 -13.23 15.98
C GLU A 90 8.76 -13.66 16.03
N THR A 91 8.36 -14.50 15.10
CA THR A 91 7.06 -15.22 15.17
C THR A 91 7.06 -16.25 16.31
N HIS A 92 5.89 -16.76 16.69
CA HIS A 92 5.78 -17.85 17.67
C HIS A 92 6.62 -19.09 17.29
N GLY A 93 6.68 -19.39 15.98
CA GLY A 93 7.50 -20.47 15.42
C GLY A 93 9.01 -20.20 15.46
N GLY A 94 9.45 -19.04 15.94
CA GLY A 94 10.87 -18.65 16.05
C GLY A 94 11.48 -18.17 14.74
N THR A 95 10.67 -17.80 13.74
CA THR A 95 11.15 -17.13 12.53
C THR A 95 11.47 -15.67 12.89
N PRO A 96 12.72 -15.20 12.79
CA PRO A 96 13.07 -13.81 13.05
C PRO A 96 12.32 -12.86 12.13
N LEU A 97 11.88 -11.72 12.64
CA LEU A 97 11.23 -10.71 11.81
C LEU A 97 12.29 -9.80 11.16
N PRO A 98 12.25 -9.58 9.84
CA PRO A 98 13.26 -8.81 9.11
C PRO A 98 13.13 -7.32 9.42
N SER A 99 14.20 -6.56 9.21
CA SER A 99 14.20 -5.08 9.32
C SER A 99 14.21 -4.37 7.97
N SER A 100 14.08 -5.12 6.87
CA SER A 100 14.13 -4.62 5.50
C SER A 100 13.38 -5.56 4.56
N ALA A 101 12.72 -4.98 3.56
CA ALA A 101 12.12 -5.67 2.43
C ALA A 101 12.66 -5.12 1.10
N HIS A 102 13.83 -4.46 1.13
CA HIS A 102 14.35 -3.68 0.00
C HIS A 102 14.65 -4.51 -1.25
N LEU A 103 14.84 -5.82 -1.10
CA LEU A 103 15.08 -6.74 -2.22
C LEU A 103 13.79 -7.14 -2.94
N GLY A 104 12.65 -7.00 -2.27
CA GLY A 104 11.34 -7.46 -2.71
C GLY A 104 10.36 -6.35 -3.08
N PRO A 105 9.20 -6.69 -3.66
CA PRO A 105 8.19 -5.73 -4.06
C PRO A 105 7.57 -4.95 -2.89
N SER A 106 7.66 -5.40 -1.64
CA SER A 106 7.14 -4.63 -0.49
C SER A 106 7.83 -3.30 -0.31
N THR A 107 9.10 -3.16 -0.73
CA THR A 107 9.84 -1.88 -0.71
C THR A 107 9.07 -0.76 -1.42
N LYS A 108 8.32 -1.10 -2.48
CA LYS A 108 7.50 -0.16 -3.26
C LYS A 108 6.29 0.34 -2.48
N CYS A 109 5.71 -0.50 -1.62
CA CYS A 109 4.61 -0.13 -0.74
C CYS A 109 5.14 0.69 0.43
N LEU A 110 6.23 0.25 1.05
CA LEU A 110 6.86 0.90 2.18
C LEU A 110 7.39 2.30 1.84
N SER A 111 7.79 2.57 0.59
CA SER A 111 8.05 3.91 0.05
C SER A 111 6.96 4.97 0.24
N CYS A 112 5.78 4.56 0.66
CA CYS A 112 4.71 5.47 1.07
C CYS A 112 4.25 5.18 2.50
N HIS A 113 4.22 3.90 2.88
CA HIS A 113 3.61 3.41 4.11
C HIS A 113 4.54 3.40 5.32
N ASP A 114 5.87 3.43 5.15
CA ASP A 114 6.78 3.42 6.30
C ASP A 114 7.02 4.80 6.94
N GLY A 115 6.43 5.85 6.36
CA GLY A 115 6.56 7.24 6.84
C GLY A 115 7.90 7.92 6.53
N SER A 116 8.85 7.24 5.88
CA SER A 116 10.17 7.79 5.56
C SER A 116 10.17 8.65 4.29
N VAL A 117 9.35 8.28 3.31
CA VAL A 117 9.24 8.92 2.00
C VAL A 117 7.84 9.50 1.85
N ALA A 118 7.76 10.74 1.33
CA ALA A 118 6.48 11.39 1.08
C ALA A 118 5.77 10.75 -0.12
N VAL A 119 4.44 10.60 -0.04
CA VAL A 119 3.63 10.15 -1.18
C VAL A 119 3.72 11.22 -2.25
N GLY A 120 4.25 10.87 -3.43
CA GLY A 120 4.46 11.83 -4.51
C GLY A 120 5.91 12.29 -4.73
N ASP A 121 6.86 11.87 -3.89
CA ASP A 121 8.30 12.01 -4.14
C ASP A 121 8.71 11.15 -5.34
N THR A 122 8.43 11.66 -6.53
CA THR A 122 8.58 10.98 -7.82
C THR A 122 9.64 11.67 -8.67
N ALA A 123 10.23 10.95 -9.61
CA ALA A 123 11.24 11.53 -10.50
C ALA A 123 10.67 12.59 -11.47
N VAL A 124 9.37 12.58 -11.75
CA VAL A 124 8.71 13.54 -12.64
C VAL A 124 7.31 13.84 -12.15
N TYR A 125 7.03 15.12 -11.84
CA TYR A 125 5.75 15.76 -12.15
C TYR A 125 5.81 17.31 -12.00
N TYR A 126 6.61 17.98 -12.85
CA TYR A 126 6.46 19.42 -13.17
C TYR A 126 7.25 19.83 -14.45
N GLY A 127 6.74 19.51 -15.64
CA GLY A 127 6.96 20.27 -16.88
C GLY A 127 8.35 20.75 -17.35
N MET A 128 9.52 20.31 -16.86
CA MET A 128 10.81 20.85 -17.35
C MET A 128 11.92 19.80 -17.51
N ILE A 129 12.39 19.67 -18.75
CA ILE A 129 13.84 19.64 -19.01
C ILE A 129 14.40 20.90 -18.34
N GLY A 130 15.04 20.74 -17.19
CA GLY A 130 15.46 21.88 -16.39
C GLY A 130 16.11 21.50 -15.07
N GLY A 131 17.17 20.72 -15.12
CA GLY A 131 18.18 20.72 -14.05
C GLY A 131 18.01 19.66 -12.96
N LYS A 132 18.94 18.71 -12.96
CA LYS A 132 19.51 18.18 -11.72
C LYS A 132 19.96 19.36 -10.83
N GLY A 133 19.64 19.32 -9.54
CA GLY A 133 20.44 19.87 -8.42
C GLY A 133 21.15 21.21 -8.66
N ALA A 134 20.40 22.29 -8.82
CA ALA A 134 20.97 23.63 -8.63
C ALA A 134 21.32 23.81 -7.14
N PRO A 135 22.54 24.25 -6.78
CA PRO A 135 22.86 24.59 -5.40
C PRO A 135 21.90 25.68 -4.88
N GLY A 136 21.13 25.37 -3.84
CA GLY A 136 20.21 26.32 -3.20
C GLY A 136 18.71 26.05 -3.39
N ASP A 137 18.32 24.96 -4.06
CA ASP A 137 16.91 24.57 -4.12
C ASP A 137 16.45 23.96 -2.77
N THR A 138 15.36 24.48 -2.20
CA THR A 138 14.82 24.07 -0.89
C THR A 138 13.61 23.14 -1.00
N TRP A 139 13.21 22.77 -2.22
CA TRP A 139 12.12 21.84 -2.49
C TRP A 139 12.67 20.49 -2.93
N ASP A 140 12.52 19.47 -2.08
CA ASP A 140 12.68 18.08 -2.52
C ASP A 140 11.66 17.78 -3.63
N MET A 141 12.13 17.13 -4.70
CA MET A 141 11.49 16.92 -6.01
C MET A 141 9.94 16.90 -6.09
N GLY A 142 9.41 17.52 -7.16
CA GLY A 142 8.13 17.16 -7.80
C GLY A 142 6.92 17.15 -6.88
N THR A 143 6.50 18.32 -6.39
CA THR A 143 5.47 18.49 -5.35
C THR A 143 4.08 17.94 -5.71
N LEU A 144 3.90 16.66 -5.42
CA LEU A 144 2.72 16.15 -4.75
C LEU A 144 3.11 15.92 -3.28
N THR A 145 2.99 16.92 -2.41
CA THR A 145 3.39 16.78 -1.00
C THR A 145 2.17 16.48 -0.14
N VAL A 146 1.69 15.24 -0.18
CA VAL A 146 0.92 14.69 0.95
C VAL A 146 1.88 13.79 1.72
N ARG A 147 2.47 14.30 2.80
CA ARG A 147 2.98 13.39 3.85
C ARG A 147 1.75 12.76 4.47
N LEU A 148 1.68 11.43 4.54
CA LEU A 148 0.59 10.75 5.23
C LEU A 148 0.58 11.25 6.68
N GLY A 149 -0.35 12.16 6.98
CA GLY A 149 -0.56 12.66 8.33
C GLY A 149 -1.15 11.55 9.20
N ALA A 150 -0.84 11.59 10.49
CA ALA A 150 -1.43 10.69 11.48
C ALA A 150 -2.96 10.61 11.32
N GLY A 151 -3.51 9.39 11.33
CA GLY A 151 -4.97 9.17 11.33
C GLY A 151 -5.54 8.37 10.15
N GLY A 152 -4.74 7.96 9.17
CA GLY A 152 -5.15 6.99 8.14
C GLY A 152 -4.89 5.53 8.55
N TYR A 153 -5.78 4.62 8.15
CA TYR A 153 -5.59 3.16 8.28
C TYR A 153 -4.50 2.70 7.28
N GLY A 154 -3.23 2.83 7.65
CA GLY A 154 -2.08 2.40 6.84
C GLY A 154 -1.20 1.41 7.59
N VAL A 155 -0.47 0.58 6.84
CA VAL A 155 0.74 -0.08 7.34
C VAL A 155 1.68 1.03 7.80
N GLY A 156 2.32 0.91 8.96
CA GLY A 156 3.03 2.04 9.55
C GLY A 156 2.12 3.13 10.12
N HIS A 157 0.94 2.77 10.65
CA HIS A 157 0.10 3.71 11.38
C HIS A 157 0.95 4.40 12.44
N VAL A 158 1.21 5.68 12.18
CA VAL A 158 1.78 6.65 13.10
C VAL A 158 0.59 7.20 13.90
N PRO A 159 0.29 6.72 15.12
CA PRO A 159 -0.27 7.62 16.11
C PRO A 159 0.64 8.85 16.16
N SER A 160 0.07 10.04 16.39
CA SER A 160 0.89 11.24 16.49
C SER A 160 2.03 11.01 17.49
N GLY A 161 3.28 10.93 16.99
CA GLY A 161 4.46 10.61 17.80
C GLY A 161 5.17 9.27 17.56
N SER A 162 4.74 8.43 16.59
CA SER A 162 5.47 7.17 16.30
C SER A 162 6.69 7.33 15.38
N THR A 163 7.56 6.33 15.45
CA THR A 163 8.86 6.21 14.78
C THR A 163 8.66 5.80 13.32
N VAL A 164 9.43 6.39 12.40
CA VAL A 164 9.51 5.96 11.00
C VAL A 164 9.77 4.45 10.93
N GLY A 165 9.01 3.73 10.11
CA GLY A 165 9.19 2.30 9.88
C GLY A 165 8.69 1.38 11.00
N ASP A 166 7.62 1.71 11.71
CA ASP A 166 7.01 0.78 12.67
C ASP A 166 6.00 -0.18 12.00
N MET A 167 6.24 -1.49 12.10
CA MET A 167 5.41 -2.55 11.53
C MET A 167 4.56 -3.28 12.58
N SER A 168 4.49 -2.79 13.83
CA SER A 168 3.68 -3.36 14.91
C SER A 168 2.24 -3.68 14.47
N GLY A 169 1.73 -4.84 14.88
CA GLY A 169 0.37 -5.30 14.60
C GLY A 169 0.10 -5.76 13.17
N ASN A 170 1.09 -5.70 12.27
CA ASN A 170 0.93 -6.16 10.88
C ASN A 170 1.34 -7.63 10.71
N HIS A 171 0.81 -8.29 9.68
CA HIS A 171 1.30 -9.61 9.29
C HIS A 171 2.75 -9.51 8.79
N PRO A 172 3.64 -10.42 9.19
CA PRO A 172 5.00 -10.48 8.68
C PRO A 172 5.10 -10.52 7.15
N ILE A 173 6.00 -9.70 6.60
CA ILE A 173 6.37 -9.66 5.17
C ILE A 173 7.88 -9.77 5.02
N ALA A 174 8.33 -10.09 3.81
CA ALA A 174 9.72 -10.39 3.49
C ALA A 174 10.31 -11.50 4.39
N ILE A 175 9.46 -12.48 4.73
CA ILE A 175 9.79 -13.69 5.51
C ILE A 175 9.58 -14.94 4.65
N PRO A 176 10.25 -16.06 5.00
CA PRO A 176 10.07 -17.32 4.28
C PRO A 176 8.66 -17.89 4.50
N TYR A 177 8.09 -18.44 3.42
CA TYR A 177 6.89 -19.25 3.45
C TYR A 177 7.28 -20.73 3.31
N PRO A 178 6.75 -21.64 4.15
CA PRO A 178 7.12 -23.05 4.11
C PRO A 178 6.43 -23.80 2.95
N LEU A 179 6.74 -23.40 1.72
CA LEU A 179 6.18 -24.00 0.50
C LEU A 179 6.47 -25.50 0.46
N ASN A 180 5.47 -26.29 0.09
CA ASN A 180 5.46 -27.75 0.13
C ASN A 180 5.88 -28.30 1.50
N ASN A 181 5.43 -27.62 2.56
CA ASN A 181 5.69 -27.98 3.95
C ASN A 181 7.18 -28.18 4.23
N SER A 182 8.02 -27.32 3.63
CA SER A 182 9.49 -27.38 3.72
C SER A 182 10.04 -26.07 4.27
N VAL A 183 11.01 -26.16 5.18
CA VAL A 183 11.72 -24.98 5.68
C VAL A 183 12.46 -24.27 4.54
N GLY A 184 12.58 -22.95 4.64
CA GLY A 184 13.28 -22.15 3.64
C GLY A 184 14.05 -20.98 4.22
N ILE A 185 14.79 -20.31 3.34
CA ILE A 185 15.45 -19.04 3.60
C ILE A 185 14.91 -18.05 2.58
N TYR A 186 14.49 -16.89 3.06
CA TYR A 186 14.06 -15.80 2.21
C TYR A 186 14.48 -14.50 2.88
N ASN A 187 15.06 -13.56 2.13
CA ASN A 187 15.56 -12.29 2.66
C ASN A 187 16.54 -12.51 3.83
N ASN A 188 17.40 -13.52 3.70
CA ASN A 188 18.33 -13.99 4.75
C ASN A 188 17.66 -14.43 6.07
N VAL A 189 16.34 -14.56 6.11
CA VAL A 189 15.58 -15.09 7.25
C VAL A 189 15.27 -16.55 7.00
N ARG A 190 15.65 -17.41 7.96
CA ARG A 190 15.32 -18.83 7.94
C ARG A 190 14.01 -19.09 8.69
N THR A 191 13.19 -20.01 8.17
CA THR A 191 12.02 -20.53 8.88
C THR A 191 12.41 -21.01 10.28
N GLY A 192 11.70 -20.54 11.30
CA GLY A 192 11.98 -20.88 12.69
C GLY A 192 11.86 -22.37 12.99
N SER A 193 12.64 -22.84 13.96
CA SER A 193 12.70 -24.27 14.32
C SER A 193 11.43 -24.80 14.98
N ARG A 194 10.52 -23.92 15.43
CA ARG A 194 9.26 -24.28 16.09
C ARG A 194 8.05 -24.11 15.16
N VAL A 195 8.26 -23.80 13.88
CA VAL A 195 7.17 -23.72 12.90
C VAL A 195 6.61 -25.12 12.66
N ASP A 196 5.32 -25.33 12.94
CA ASP A 196 4.62 -26.53 12.51
C ASP A 196 4.29 -26.41 11.02
N LEU A 197 5.01 -27.17 10.20
CA LEU A 197 4.86 -27.12 8.74
C LEU A 197 3.49 -27.67 8.30
N THR A 198 2.80 -28.44 9.14
CA THR A 198 1.48 -29.01 8.81
C THR A 198 0.34 -27.99 8.91
N GLU A 199 0.57 -26.84 9.58
CA GLU A 199 -0.38 -25.73 9.67
C GLU A 199 -0.39 -24.84 8.41
N PHE A 200 0.36 -25.20 7.37
CA PHE A 200 0.49 -24.41 6.14
C PHE A 200 -0.04 -25.16 4.92
N VAL A 201 -0.76 -24.42 4.08
CA VAL A 201 -1.17 -24.91 2.75
C VAL A 201 0.09 -25.18 1.92
N ALA A 202 0.25 -26.39 1.40
CA ALA A 202 1.47 -26.78 0.69
C ALA A 202 1.79 -25.84 -0.50
N ASN A 203 0.78 -25.38 -1.24
CA ASN A 203 0.96 -24.46 -2.37
C ASN A 203 -0.16 -23.41 -2.45
N PRO A 204 -0.02 -22.25 -1.78
CA PRO A 204 -1.02 -21.18 -1.83
C PRO A 204 -0.99 -20.41 -3.16
N ASN A 205 0.00 -20.64 -4.03
CA ASN A 205 0.08 -20.04 -5.38
C ASN A 205 -0.69 -20.86 -6.43
N ALA A 206 -1.41 -21.92 -6.03
CA ALA A 206 -2.31 -22.60 -6.94
C ALA A 206 -3.43 -21.64 -7.40
N PRO A 207 -3.94 -21.78 -8.64
CA PRO A 207 -4.98 -20.89 -9.18
C PRO A 207 -6.23 -20.76 -8.30
N SER A 208 -6.53 -21.77 -7.47
CA SER A 208 -7.65 -21.78 -6.52
C SER A 208 -7.50 -20.83 -5.33
N HIS A 209 -6.27 -20.39 -5.03
CA HIS A 209 -5.94 -19.62 -3.82
C HIS A 209 -5.53 -18.18 -4.12
N GLY A 210 -5.01 -17.91 -5.33
CA GLY A 210 -4.74 -16.55 -5.81
C GLY A 210 -3.60 -15.82 -5.11
N ILE A 211 -2.83 -16.48 -4.22
CA ILE A 211 -1.71 -15.87 -3.50
C ILE A 211 -0.48 -15.79 -4.38
N LYS A 212 0.11 -14.60 -4.50
CA LYS A 212 1.35 -14.43 -5.23
C LYS A 212 2.55 -14.78 -4.35
N LEU A 213 3.48 -15.55 -4.85
CA LEU A 213 4.71 -15.91 -4.14
C LEU A 213 5.95 -15.35 -4.83
N TYR A 214 7.02 -15.31 -4.05
CA TYR A 214 8.31 -14.78 -4.46
C TYR A 214 9.44 -15.71 -4.05
N THR A 215 10.52 -15.70 -4.83
CA THR A 215 11.75 -16.44 -4.53
C THR A 215 12.91 -15.49 -4.30
N ASP A 216 13.76 -15.82 -3.34
CA ASP A 216 15.06 -15.21 -3.10
C ASP A 216 16.16 -16.27 -3.18
N ASP A 217 16.94 -16.24 -4.26
CA ASP A 217 18.03 -17.19 -4.49
C ASP A 217 19.35 -16.79 -3.80
N GLY A 218 19.33 -15.73 -2.98
CA GLY A 218 20.50 -15.20 -2.29
C GLY A 218 21.40 -14.33 -3.17
N THR A 219 21.03 -14.06 -4.42
CA THR A 219 21.79 -13.17 -5.31
C THR A 219 21.52 -11.68 -5.06
N GLY A 220 20.76 -11.36 -4.02
CA GLY A 220 20.33 -10.00 -3.72
C GLY A 220 19.17 -9.54 -4.60
N LYS A 221 18.37 -10.48 -5.14
CA LYS A 221 17.19 -10.17 -5.96
C LYS A 221 16.04 -11.10 -5.61
N VAL A 222 14.89 -10.49 -5.32
CA VAL A 222 13.63 -11.22 -5.24
C VAL A 222 12.97 -11.26 -6.61
N SER A 223 12.51 -12.45 -7.01
CA SER A 223 11.78 -12.66 -8.27
C SER A 223 10.38 -13.22 -8.03
N PRO A 224 9.37 -12.89 -8.85
CA PRO A 224 8.08 -13.56 -8.81
C PRO A 224 8.25 -15.06 -9.11
N GLY A 225 7.62 -15.92 -8.30
CA GLY A 225 7.73 -17.36 -8.46
C GLY A 225 7.68 -18.09 -7.14
N SER A 226 7.73 -19.41 -7.19
CA SER A 226 7.71 -20.26 -6.00
C SER A 226 8.62 -21.46 -6.22
N ALA A 227 9.56 -21.67 -5.30
CA ALA A 227 10.44 -22.82 -5.24
C ALA A 227 10.71 -23.19 -3.77
N ALA A 228 10.60 -24.48 -3.45
CA ALA A 228 10.79 -24.95 -2.08
C ALA A 228 12.19 -24.55 -1.57
N GLY A 229 12.28 -24.18 -0.29
CA GLY A 229 13.52 -23.75 0.32
C GLY A 229 13.89 -22.27 0.12
N ILE A 230 13.31 -21.58 -0.88
CA ILE A 230 13.64 -20.17 -1.18
C ILE A 230 12.42 -19.28 -1.37
N THR A 231 11.23 -19.76 -1.00
CA THR A 231 9.97 -19.02 -1.18
C THR A 231 9.67 -18.13 0.02
N GLY A 232 9.15 -16.95 -0.25
CA GLY A 232 8.66 -16.00 0.75
C GLY A 232 7.39 -15.29 0.34
N ILE A 233 6.89 -14.50 1.28
CA ILE A 233 5.71 -13.64 1.11
C ILE A 233 6.10 -12.16 1.22
N GLU A 234 5.36 -11.35 0.50
CA GLU A 234 5.52 -9.90 0.40
C GLU A 234 4.14 -9.24 0.48
N CYS A 235 4.04 -7.91 0.63
CA CYS A 235 2.74 -7.21 0.67
C CYS A 235 1.86 -7.60 -0.53
N THR A 236 2.47 -7.77 -1.70
CA THR A 236 1.76 -8.12 -2.94
C THR A 236 1.37 -9.59 -3.05
N SER A 237 1.77 -10.43 -2.09
CA SER A 237 1.23 -11.78 -1.91
C SER A 237 -0.24 -11.75 -1.54
N CYS A 238 -0.64 -10.72 -0.77
CA CYS A 238 -2.01 -10.52 -0.31
C CYS A 238 -2.70 -9.36 -1.03
N HIS A 239 -1.96 -8.32 -1.43
CA HIS A 239 -2.52 -7.13 -2.07
C HIS A 239 -2.24 -7.07 -3.58
N ASP A 240 -3.21 -6.66 -4.38
CA ASP A 240 -3.03 -6.32 -5.79
C ASP A 240 -3.58 -4.93 -6.10
N PRO A 241 -2.76 -3.86 -6.11
CA PRO A 241 -3.26 -2.53 -6.45
C PRO A 241 -3.79 -2.47 -7.90
N HIS A 242 -3.54 -3.48 -8.72
CA HIS A 242 -4.13 -3.57 -10.05
C HIS A 242 -5.53 -4.20 -9.99
N ASN A 243 -6.32 -3.92 -11.03
CA ASN A 243 -7.66 -4.46 -11.23
C ASN A 243 -7.71 -5.95 -11.65
N LYS A 244 -6.60 -6.70 -11.52
CA LYS A 244 -6.48 -8.04 -12.12
C LYS A 244 -6.90 -9.17 -11.19
N ALA A 245 -6.65 -9.04 -9.89
CA ALA A 245 -6.83 -10.14 -8.94
C ALA A 245 -7.36 -9.69 -7.58
N THR A 246 -7.81 -8.44 -7.44
CA THR A 246 -8.43 -7.97 -6.20
C THR A 246 -9.82 -8.59 -6.06
N VAL A 247 -10.06 -9.18 -4.89
CA VAL A 247 -11.31 -9.85 -4.47
C VAL A 247 -11.97 -9.13 -3.30
N ASP A 248 -11.21 -8.37 -2.49
CA ASP A 248 -11.76 -7.56 -1.39
C ASP A 248 -10.94 -6.27 -1.13
N THR A 249 -11.41 -5.41 -0.23
CA THR A 249 -10.75 -4.18 0.19
C THR A 249 -9.71 -4.42 1.31
N PRO A 250 -8.61 -3.63 1.38
CA PRO A 250 -8.10 -2.69 0.39
C PRO A 250 -7.10 -3.42 -0.54
N PHE A 251 -7.59 -3.93 -1.67
CA PHE A 251 -6.83 -4.68 -2.69
C PHE A 251 -6.51 -6.14 -2.37
N LEU A 252 -7.23 -6.78 -1.46
CA LEU A 252 -6.93 -8.15 -1.07
C LEU A 252 -7.20 -9.13 -2.23
N ARG A 253 -6.29 -10.07 -2.45
CA ARG A 253 -6.41 -11.20 -3.40
C ARG A 253 -7.37 -12.29 -2.92
N GLY A 254 -7.84 -12.19 -1.68
CA GLY A 254 -8.87 -13.02 -1.08
C GLY A 254 -9.80 -12.17 -0.22
N MET A 255 -10.84 -12.78 0.32
CA MET A 255 -11.80 -12.12 1.21
C MET A 255 -11.19 -11.83 2.57
N ASN A 256 -11.46 -10.66 3.12
CA ASN A 256 -11.06 -10.30 4.49
C ASN A 256 -11.91 -11.02 5.54
N THR A 257 -13.08 -11.53 5.14
CA THR A 257 -14.00 -12.27 6.01
C THR A 257 -14.30 -13.65 5.45
N GLY A 258 -14.54 -14.61 6.33
CA GLY A 258 -14.98 -15.95 5.97
C GLY A 258 -14.53 -17.00 6.99
N SER A 259 -14.83 -18.26 6.70
CA SER A 259 -14.64 -19.36 7.65
C SER A 259 -14.16 -20.66 7.01
N THR A 260 -14.02 -20.71 5.68
CA THR A 260 -13.53 -21.89 4.95
C THR A 260 -12.62 -21.45 3.81
N VAL A 261 -11.81 -22.38 3.30
CA VAL A 261 -11.01 -22.13 2.07
C VAL A 261 -11.92 -21.71 0.91
N GLY A 262 -13.06 -22.40 0.76
CA GLY A 262 -14.03 -22.16 -0.32
C GLY A 262 -14.77 -20.82 -0.21
N SER A 263 -14.79 -20.17 0.95
CA SER A 263 -15.31 -18.80 1.07
C SER A 263 -14.33 -17.74 0.55
N GLY A 264 -13.14 -18.15 0.09
CA GLY A 264 -12.07 -17.24 -0.35
C GLY A 264 -11.40 -16.50 0.79
N TYR A 265 -11.61 -16.90 2.06
CA TYR A 265 -11.04 -16.20 3.21
C TYR A 265 -9.50 -16.24 3.15
N LEU A 266 -8.87 -15.07 3.19
CA LEU A 266 -7.45 -14.90 2.89
C LEU A 266 -6.55 -15.75 3.79
N CYS A 267 -6.81 -15.78 5.10
CA CYS A 267 -5.98 -16.53 6.05
C CYS A 267 -5.96 -18.02 5.73
N LEU A 268 -7.09 -18.58 5.31
CA LEU A 268 -7.23 -20.00 4.98
C LEU A 268 -6.70 -20.35 3.57
N GLN A 269 -6.24 -19.36 2.81
CA GLN A 269 -5.48 -19.63 1.59
C GLN A 269 -4.02 -20.03 1.89
N CYS A 270 -3.51 -19.67 3.07
CA CYS A 270 -2.13 -19.92 3.48
C CYS A 270 -2.01 -20.86 4.69
N HIS A 271 -3.01 -20.84 5.59
CA HIS A 271 -3.00 -21.59 6.85
C HIS A 271 -4.08 -22.66 6.90
N ILE A 272 -3.73 -23.78 7.53
CA ILE A 272 -4.63 -24.90 7.85
C ILE A 272 -5.02 -24.76 9.33
N LYS A 273 -6.30 -24.94 9.62
CA LYS A 273 -6.86 -24.89 10.97
C LYS A 273 -6.82 -26.25 11.65
#